data_AF-A0A7C6S7T1-F1
#
_entry.id   AF-A0A7C6S7T1-F1
#
_cell.length_a   1.000
_cell.length_b   1.000
_cell.length_c   1.000
_cell.angle_alpha   90.00
_cell.angle_beta   90.00
_cell.angle_gamma   90.00
#
_symmetry.space_group_name_H-M   'P 1'
#
loop_
_entity.id
_entity.type
_entity.pdbx_description
1 polymer ?
#
loop_
_entity_poly.entity_id
_entity_poly.type
_entity_poly.pdbx_seq_one_letter_code
_entity_poly.pdbx_strand_id
1 'polypeptide(L)' 'MLVIDSISKTFNHNTVNEKPLFSRLSLSIQRGEFVTIIGGNGAGKSTLLNIIAGALAADGGRIILDGRDITSQSEHERAR' A
#
# COMPACT_ATOMS: atom_id res chain seq x y z
N MET A 1 -13.68 6.70 2.18
CA MET A 1 -13.56 5.38 1.55
C MET A 1 -12.16 5.27 0.98
N LEU A 2 -11.38 4.31 1.45
CA LEU A 2 -10.07 3.97 0.90
C LEU A 2 -10.22 2.70 0.06
N VAL A 3 -9.75 2.72 -1.18
CA VAL A 3 -9.69 1.55 -2.06
C VAL A 3 -8.26 1.36 -2.49
N ILE A 4 -7.79 0.13 -2.30
CA ILE A 4 -6.52 -0.37 -2.74
C ILE A 4 -6.83 -1.42 -3.80
N ASP A 5 -6.36 -1.18 -5.01
CA ASP A 5 -6.61 -2.05 -6.16
C ASP A 5 -5.32 -2.68 -6.64
N SER A 6 -5.19 -3.98 -6.38
CA SER A 6 -4.19 -4.87 -6.97
C SER A 6 -2.75 -4.38 -6.77
N ILE A 7 -2.41 -3.82 -5.60
CA ILE A 7 -1.03 -3.34 -5.40
C ILE A 7 -0.03 -4.48 -5.39
N SER A 8 1.14 -4.19 -5.94
CA SER A 8 2.31 -5.06 -5.89
C SER A 8 3.49 -4.34 -5.26
N LYS A 9 4.32 -5.11 -4.56
CA LYS A 9 5.59 -4.64 -4.02
C LYS A 9 6.56 -5.80 -3.92
N THR A 10 7.75 -5.60 -4.47
CA THR A 10 8.89 -6.48 -4.40
C THR A 10 10.10 -5.67 -3.91
N PHE A 11 10.91 -6.28 -3.05
CA PHE A 11 12.18 -5.71 -2.61
C PHE A 11 13.34 -6.43 -3.29
N ASN A 12 14.45 -5.72 -3.46
CA ASN A 12 15.68 -6.23 -4.07
C ASN A 12 15.47 -6.80 -5.49
N HIS A 13 14.70 -6.07 -6.32
CA HIS A 13 14.44 -6.40 -7.72
C HIS A 13 15.72 -6.79 -8.47
N ASN A 14 15.63 -7.85 -9.27
CA ASN A 14 16.72 -8.35 -10.12
C ASN A 14 17.98 -8.80 -9.34
N THR A 15 17.80 -9.27 -8.10
CA THR A 15 18.90 -9.84 -7.30
C THR A 15 18.56 -11.24 -6.83
N VAL A 16 19.56 -11.99 -6.39
CA VAL A 16 19.36 -13.31 -5.75
C VAL A 16 18.53 -13.24 -4.46
N ASN A 17 18.39 -12.05 -3.88
CA ASN A 17 17.61 -11.78 -2.67
C ASN A 17 16.27 -11.10 -2.97
N GLU A 18 15.80 -11.19 -4.22
CA GLU A 18 14.50 -10.66 -4.62
C GLU A 18 13.39 -11.26 -3.74
N LYS A 19 12.54 -10.39 -3.20
CA LYS A 19 11.50 -10.78 -2.27
C LYS A 19 10.19 -10.11 -2.64
N PRO A 20 9.27 -10.81 -3.34
CA PRO A 20 7.92 -10.32 -3.53
C PRO A 20 7.21 -10.28 -2.17
N LEU A 21 6.69 -9.11 -1.82
CA LEU A 21 5.92 -8.89 -0.59
C LEU A 21 4.42 -8.88 -0.87
N PHE A 22 3.99 -8.11 -1.87
CA PHE A 22 2.61 -8.10 -2.36
C PHE A 22 2.62 -8.42 -3.85
N SER A 23 1.82 -9.40 -4.28
CA SER A 23 1.65 -9.72 -5.69
C SER A 23 0.42 -9.04 -6.29
N ARG A 24 -0.71 -9.06 -5.56
CA ARG A 24 -1.98 -8.47 -5.98
C ARG A 24 -2.89 -8.19 -4.78
N LEU A 25 -2.46 -7.31 -3.89
CA LEU A 25 -3.25 -6.99 -2.69
C LEU A 25 -4.36 -5.99 -3.06
N SER A 26 -5.60 -6.37 -2.77
CA SER A 26 -6.76 -5.48 -2.90
C SER A 26 -7.51 -5.41 -1.58
N LEU A 27 -7.95 -4.20 -1.20
CA LEU A 27 -8.68 -3.93 0.03
C LEU A 27 -9.58 -2.71 -0.17
N SER A 28 -10.78 -2.75 0.38
CA SER A 28 -11.66 -1.57 0.46
C SER A 28 -12.03 -1.32 1.91
N ILE A 29 -11.86 -0.09 2.37
CA ILE A 29 -12.23 0.37 3.71
C ILE A 29 -13.26 1.49 3.56
N GLN A 30 -14.44 1.28 4.14
CA GLN A 30 -15.53 2.25 4.12
C GLN A 30 -15.28 3.39 5.11
N ARG A 31 -15.97 4.51 4.90
CA ARG A 31 -15.89 5.65 5.83
C ARG A 31 -16.46 5.22 7.18
N GLY A 32 -15.69 5.44 8.26
CA GLY A 32 -16.08 5.10 9.62
C GLY A 32 -15.67 3.70 10.07
N GLU A 33 -15.10 2.87 9.18
CA GLU A 33 -14.54 1.59 9.60
C GLU A 33 -13.24 1.77 10.36
N PHE A 34 -13.09 1.01 11.44
CA PHE A 34 -11.84 0.87 12.18
C PHE A 34 -11.24 -0.50 11.88
N VAL A 35 -10.07 -0.51 11.25
CA VAL A 35 -9.43 -1.73 10.75
C VAL A 35 -8.06 -1.91 11.40
N THR A 36 -7.79 -3.14 11.85
CA THR A 36 -6.48 -3.54 12.39
C THR A 36 -5.78 -4.48 11.42
N ILE A 37 -4.49 -4.24 11.17
CA ILE A 37 -3.64 -5.12 10.35
C ILE A 37 -2.82 -6.02 11.28
N ILE A 38 -3.00 -7.34 11.17
CA ILE A 38 -2.30 -8.35 11.97
C ILE A 38 -1.37 -9.21 11.11
N GLY A 39 -0.35 -9.80 11.73
CA GLY A 39 0.61 -10.70 11.06
C GLY A 39 1.99 -10.67 11.71
N GLY A 40 2.82 -11.67 11.43
CA GLY A 40 4.18 -11.77 11.97
C GLY A 40 5.14 -10.67 11.47
N ASN A 41 6.37 -10.67 12.00
CA ASN A 41 7.43 -9.80 11.51
C ASN A 41 7.74 -10.10 10.04
N GLY A 42 7.94 -9.05 9.24
CA GLY A 42 8.17 -9.19 7.81
C GLY A 42 6.93 -9.50 6.96
N ALA A 43 5.74 -9.60 7.54
CA ALA A 43 4.49 -9.82 6.80
C ALA A 43 4.02 -8.62 5.95
N GLY A 44 4.72 -7.48 6.01
CA GLY A 44 4.43 -6.31 5.18
C GLY A 44 3.51 -5.25 5.80
N LYS A 45 3.13 -5.38 7.08
CA LYS A 45 2.20 -4.45 7.75
C LYS A 45 2.63 -2.98 7.65
N SER A 46 3.84 -2.64 8.13
CA SER A 46 4.36 -1.28 8.05
C SER A 46 4.61 -0.85 6.60
N THR A 47 4.97 -1.79 5.72
CA THR A 47 5.12 -1.51 4.28
C THR A 47 3.80 -1.09 3.64
N LEU A 48 2.70 -1.78 3.94
CA LEU A 48 1.37 -1.43 3.45
C LEU A 48 0.94 -0.05 3.98
N LEU A 49 1.14 0.22 5.27
CA LEU A 49 0.85 1.54 5.85
C LEU A 49 1.66 2.65 5.20
N ASN A 50 2.96 2.45 4.98
CA ASN A 50 3.82 3.43 4.30
C ASN A 50 3.42 3.66 2.84
N ILE A 51 2.94 2.61 2.15
CA ILE A 51 2.41 2.72 0.79
C ILE A 51 1.13 3.54 0.76
N ILE A 52 0.20 3.29 1.70
CA ILE A 52 -1.04 4.07 1.83
C ILE A 52 -0.73 5.53 2.18
N ALA A 53 0.21 5.75 3.10
CA ALA A 53 0.63 7.08 3.52
C ALA A 53 1.42 7.85 2.45
N GLY A 54 1.93 7.19 1.40
CA GLY A 54 2.75 7.83 0.36
C GLY A 54 4.23 8.01 0.71
N ALA A 55 4.67 7.43 1.84
CA ALA A 55 6.07 7.39 2.27
C ALA A 55 6.89 6.34 1.48
N LEU A 56 6.22 5.37 0.87
CA LEU A 56 6.84 4.35 0.02
C LEU A 56 6.00 4.14 -1.25
N ALA A 57 6.63 4.12 -2.41
CA ALA A 57 5.93 3.80 -3.67
C ALA A 57 5.61 2.30 -3.76
N ALA A 58 4.42 1.95 -4.23
CA ALA A 58 4.12 0.61 -4.73
C ALA A 58 4.79 0.40 -6.09
N ASP A 59 5.03 -0.85 -6.48
CA ASP A 59 5.59 -1.17 -7.80
C ASP A 59 4.51 -1.24 -8.88
N GLY A 60 3.25 -1.44 -8.47
CA GLY A 60 2.08 -1.39 -9.34
C GLY A 60 0.78 -1.35 -8.54
N GLY A 61 -0.34 -1.25 -9.26
CA GLY A 61 -1.68 -1.09 -8.69
C GLY A 61 -2.05 0.37 -8.44
N ARG A 62 -3.17 0.59 -7.74
CA ARG A 62 -3.71 1.93 -7.46
C ARG A 62 -4.19 2.09 -6.02
N ILE A 63 -4.11 3.32 -5.54
CA ILE A 63 -4.65 3.74 -4.24
C ILE A 63 -5.61 4.90 -4.50
N ILE A 64 -6.86 4.71 -4.10
CA ILE A 64 -7.95 5.65 -4.31
C ILE A 64 -8.50 6.06 -2.94
N LEU A 65 -8.50 7.35 -2.64
CA LEU A 65 -9.07 7.90 -1.42
C LEU A 65 -10.21 8.84 -1.77
N ASP A 66 -11.40 8.52 -1.24
CA ASP A 66 -12.63 9.28 -1.48
C ASP A 66 -12.90 9.56 -2.98
N GLY A 67 -12.66 8.53 -3.80
CA GLY A 67 -12.87 8.58 -5.25
C GLY A 67 -11.74 9.25 -6.05
N ARG A 68 -10.69 9.75 -5.39
CA ARG A 68 -9.53 10.36 -6.05
C ARG A 68 -8.35 9.38 -6.07
N ASP A 69 -7.74 9.21 -7.23
CA ASP A 69 -6.49 8.46 -7.36
C ASP A 69 -5.35 9.27 -6.73
N ILE A 70 -4.74 8.70 -5.69
CA ILE A 70 -3.63 9.32 -4.95
C ILE A 70 -2.32 8.56 -5.13
N THR A 71 -2.26 7.59 -6.06
CA THR A 71 -1.15 6.64 -6.20
C THR A 71 0.21 7.33 -6.35
N SER A 72 0.26 8.44 -7.07
CA SER A 72 1.50 9.22 -7.32
C SER A 72 1.74 10.36 -6.33
N GLN A 73 0.85 10.59 -5.37
CA GLN A 73 1.01 11.65 -4.38
C GLN A 73 2.06 11.26 -3.34
N SER A 74 2.89 12.21 -2.94
CA SER A 74 3.85 12.11 -1.85
C SER A 74 3.17 12.09 -0.48
N GLU A 75 3.91 11.69 0.55
CA GLU A 75 3.42 11.64 1.94
C GLU A 75 2.84 12.97 2.42
N HIS A 76 3.54 14.08 2.19
CA HIS A 76 3.09 15.40 2.63
C HIS A 76 1.86 15.88 1.84
N GLU A 77 1.67 15.45 0.58
CA GLU A 77 0.43 15.76 -0.17
C GLU A 77 -0.77 15.00 0.40
N ARG A 78 -0.58 13.75 0.83
CA ARG A 78 -1.64 12.90 1.39
C ARG A 78 -1.99 13.25 2.84
N ALA A 79 -1.10 13.91 3.56
CA ALA A 79 -1.30 14.33 4.95
C ALA A 79 -2.13 15.63 5.11
N ARG A 80 -2.42 16.31 4.00
CA ARG A 80 -3.24 17.54 3.96
C ARG A 80 -4.72 17.22 3.82
#